data_AF-A0A192A6E3-F1
#
_entry.id   AF-A0A192A6E3-F1
#
_cell.length_a   1.000
_cell.length_b   1.000
_cell.length_c   1.000
_cell.angle_alpha   90.00
_cell.angle_beta   90.00
_cell.angle_gamma   90.00
#
_symmetry.space_group_name_H-M   'P 1'
#
loop_
_entity.id
_entity.type
_entity.pdbx_description
1 polymer ?
#
loop_
_entity_poly.entity_id
_entity_poly.type
_entity_poly.pdbx_seq_one_letter_code
_entity_poly.pdbx_strand_id
1 'polypeptide(L)'
;MMYSIDLGTLKLEFESALIMVPRDGVTYDWLNNDWVDTQQQIEIEQSDGSATVTGLTRSFPPRDPYLVRIVTPLINTEQGVIEYLQSQPIRSELATSDALRAAIKSQDFQWGKLLSLDWTALGYAPGGTEYCLLPAGGPAISVGLLRLDWATVRVIAAH
;
A
#
# COMPACT_ATOMS: atom_id res chain seq x y z
N MET A 1 -16.29 11.44 -3.09
CA MET A 1 -16.85 10.49 -2.10
C MET A 1 -15.70 10.16 -1.16
N MET A 2 -15.91 10.12 0.15
CA MET A 2 -14.84 9.80 1.09
C MET A 2 -15.00 8.34 1.53
N TYR A 3 -13.96 7.55 1.38
CA TYR A 3 -13.87 6.19 1.88
C TYR A 3 -13.30 6.19 3.30
N SER A 4 -13.64 5.18 4.08
CA SER A 4 -13.08 4.98 5.42
C SER A 4 -12.82 3.51 5.72
N ILE A 5 -11.72 3.25 6.42
CA ILE A 5 -11.31 1.94 6.92
C ILE A 5 -11.10 2.05 8.43
N ASP A 6 -11.66 1.09 9.19
CA ASP A 6 -11.57 1.06 10.65
C ASP A 6 -10.53 -0.01 11.01
N LEU A 7 -9.48 0.39 11.72
CA LEU A 7 -8.30 -0.42 12.02
C LEU A 7 -8.17 -0.66 13.53
N GLY A 8 -9.31 -0.82 14.21
CA GLY A 8 -9.35 -0.95 15.67
C GLY A 8 -9.17 0.41 16.34
N THR A 9 -7.94 0.80 16.68
CA THR A 9 -7.66 2.06 17.40
C THR A 9 -7.48 3.28 16.48
N LEU A 10 -7.40 3.05 15.17
CA LEU A 10 -7.26 4.08 14.15
C LEU A 10 -8.37 3.95 13.12
N LYS A 11 -8.72 5.07 12.50
CA LYS A 11 -9.55 5.13 11.29
C LYS A 11 -8.78 5.86 10.20
N LEU A 12 -8.77 5.28 9.01
CA LEU A 12 -8.12 5.80 7.82
C LEU A 12 -9.19 6.30 6.85
N GLU A 13 -9.16 7.57 6.49
CA GLU A 13 -10.08 8.19 5.53
C GLU A 13 -9.33 8.71 4.30
N PHE A 14 -9.93 8.61 3.11
CA PHE A 14 -9.33 9.07 1.85
C PHE A 14 -10.41 9.27 0.78
N GLU A 15 -10.16 10.13 -0.21
CA GLU A 15 -11.16 10.42 -1.26
C GLU A 15 -11.12 9.43 -2.43
N SER A 16 -9.95 8.89 -2.76
CA SER A 16 -9.80 7.95 -3.86
C SER A 16 -8.66 6.97 -3.64
N ALA A 17 -8.78 5.82 -4.31
CA ALA A 17 -7.73 4.83 -4.43
C ALA A 17 -7.37 4.62 -5.91
N LEU A 18 -6.08 4.47 -6.16
CA LEU A 18 -5.49 4.08 -7.42
C LEU A 18 -5.15 2.59 -7.32
N ILE A 19 -5.64 1.84 -8.29
CA ILE A 19 -5.33 0.42 -8.45
C ILE A 19 -4.49 0.30 -9.72
N MET A 20 -3.38 -0.43 -9.63
CA MET A 20 -2.60 -0.77 -10.81
C MET A 20 -3.42 -1.70 -11.69
N VAL A 21 -3.64 -1.32 -12.94
CA VAL A 21 -4.29 -2.17 -13.95
C VAL A 21 -3.48 -2.25 -15.24
N PRO A 22 -3.60 -3.34 -16.02
CA PRO A 22 -3.00 -3.42 -17.35
C PRO A 22 -3.60 -2.34 -18.26
N ARG A 23 -2.75 -1.60 -18.99
CA ARG A 23 -3.16 -0.48 -19.86
C ARG A 23 -4.10 -0.89 -20.99
N ASP A 24 -3.95 -2.10 -21.51
CA ASP A 24 -4.75 -2.67 -22.61
C ASP A 24 -5.93 -3.51 -22.13
N GLY A 25 -6.06 -3.70 -20.82
CA GLY A 25 -7.18 -4.38 -20.23
C GLY A 25 -7.19 -5.91 -20.31
N VAL A 26 -6.07 -6.53 -20.67
CA VAL A 26 -5.98 -8.00 -20.67
C VAL A 26 -5.28 -8.47 -19.40
N THR A 27 -5.75 -9.58 -18.82
CA THR A 27 -5.18 -10.22 -17.64
C THR A 27 -3.81 -10.84 -17.98
N TYR A 28 -2.71 -10.10 -17.85
CA TYR A 28 -1.35 -10.63 -18.12
C TYR A 28 -0.74 -11.22 -16.87
N ASP A 29 -0.59 -12.55 -16.82
CA ASP A 29 -0.02 -13.26 -15.65
C ASP A 29 1.48 -12.98 -15.44
N TRP A 30 2.13 -12.32 -16.39
CA TRP A 30 3.58 -12.14 -16.38
C TRP A 30 3.96 -10.97 -17.29
N LEU A 31 4.81 -10.09 -16.77
CA LEU A 31 5.55 -9.03 -17.49
C LEU A 31 4.71 -7.93 -18.14
N ASN A 32 4.59 -6.76 -17.49
CA ASN A 32 4.84 -5.51 -18.21
C ASN A 32 5.03 -4.31 -17.28
N ASN A 33 5.76 -3.30 -17.77
CA ASN A 33 5.69 -1.91 -17.30
C ASN A 33 4.45 -1.17 -17.85
N ASP A 34 3.59 -1.87 -18.62
CA ASP A 34 2.32 -1.38 -19.15
C ASP A 34 1.18 -1.36 -18.12
N TRP A 35 1.49 -1.41 -16.83
CA TRP A 35 0.50 -1.14 -15.79
C TRP A 35 0.41 0.37 -15.57
N VAL A 36 -0.82 0.88 -15.45
CA VAL A 36 -1.06 2.28 -15.16
C VAL A 36 -1.92 2.40 -13.91
N ASP A 37 -1.62 3.42 -13.11
CA ASP A 37 -2.49 3.82 -12.02
C ASP A 37 -3.82 4.31 -12.61
N THR A 38 -4.90 3.61 -12.29
CA THR A 38 -6.25 4.04 -12.65
C THR A 38 -7.05 4.30 -11.40
N GLN A 39 -7.71 5.45 -11.34
CA GLN A 39 -8.66 5.76 -10.28
C GLN A 39 -9.87 4.85 -10.43
N GLN A 40 -10.20 4.12 -9.36
CA GLN A 40 -11.30 3.18 -9.37
C GLN A 40 -12.30 3.45 -8.25
N GLN A 41 -13.56 3.11 -8.50
CA GLN A 41 -14.47 2.82 -7.41
C GLN A 41 -13.99 1.56 -6.72
N ILE A 42 -13.98 1.58 -5.38
CA ILE A 42 -13.58 0.45 -4.56
C ILE A 42 -14.73 -0.02 -3.69
N GLU A 43 -14.69 -1.30 -3.35
CA GLU A 43 -15.44 -1.92 -2.27
C GLU A 43 -14.49 -2.20 -1.11
N ILE A 44 -14.97 -1.97 0.11
CA ILE A 44 -14.21 -2.15 1.34
C ILE A 44 -14.98 -3.13 2.22
N GLU A 45 -14.36 -4.27 2.50
CA GLU A 45 -14.86 -5.25 3.46
C GLU A 45 -14.06 -5.12 4.76
N GLN A 46 -14.75 -4.65 5.81
CA GLN A 46 -14.13 -4.45 7.13
C GLN A 46 -14.01 -5.78 7.88
N SER A 47 -12.89 -5.97 8.57
CA SER A 47 -12.61 -7.08 9.47
C SER A 47 -12.07 -6.52 10.80
N ASP A 48 -11.92 -7.36 11.82
CA ASP A 48 -11.36 -6.92 13.10
C ASP A 48 -9.91 -6.42 12.93
N GLY A 49 -9.70 -5.11 13.09
CA GLY A 49 -8.39 -4.46 12.96
C GLY A 49 -7.80 -4.42 11.54
N SER A 50 -8.57 -4.73 10.50
CA SER A 50 -8.10 -4.74 9.11
C SER A 50 -9.25 -4.55 8.11
N ALA A 51 -8.93 -4.27 6.86
CA ALA A 51 -9.90 -4.28 5.79
C ALA A 51 -9.32 -4.83 4.50
N THR A 52 -10.22 -5.43 3.73
CA THR A 52 -9.95 -5.88 2.37
C THR A 52 -10.54 -4.86 1.41
N VAL A 53 -9.73 -4.38 0.47
CA VAL A 53 -10.11 -3.40 -0.55
C VAL A 53 -10.08 -4.04 -1.93
N THR A 54 -11.19 -3.92 -2.66
CA THR A 54 -11.38 -4.52 -3.98
C THR A 54 -11.76 -3.44 -5.00
N GLY A 55 -11.10 -3.42 -6.16
CA GLY A 55 -11.48 -2.55 -7.28
C GLY A 55 -12.76 -3.04 -7.98
N LEU A 56 -13.73 -2.15 -8.19
CA LEU A 56 -15.03 -2.49 -8.77
C LEU A 56 -15.13 -2.27 -10.30
N THR A 57 -14.03 -1.92 -10.97
CA THR A 57 -14.10 -1.60 -12.39
C THR A 57 -14.37 -2.86 -13.20
N ARG A 58 -15.58 -2.93 -13.78
CA ARG A 58 -16.14 -4.12 -14.46
C ARG A 58 -15.30 -4.67 -15.62
N SER A 59 -14.43 -3.86 -16.19
CA SER A 59 -13.58 -4.28 -17.30
C SER A 59 -12.47 -5.25 -16.87
N PHE A 60 -11.96 -5.10 -15.63
CA PHE A 60 -10.77 -5.81 -15.16
C PHE A 60 -11.00 -6.26 -13.72
N PRO A 61 -11.39 -7.52 -13.49
CA PRO A 61 -11.49 -8.02 -12.13
C PRO A 61 -10.11 -7.89 -11.47
N PRO A 62 -10.01 -7.26 -10.29
CA PRO A 62 -8.76 -7.26 -9.53
C PRO A 62 -8.36 -8.72 -9.31
N ARG A 63 -7.08 -9.02 -9.56
CA ARG A 63 -6.56 -10.38 -9.38
C ARG A 63 -6.69 -10.86 -7.95
N ASP A 64 -6.47 -9.95 -7.00
CA ASP A 64 -6.55 -10.22 -5.59
C ASP A 64 -6.97 -8.96 -4.82
N PRO A 65 -7.66 -9.12 -3.69
CA PRO A 65 -7.97 -8.03 -2.79
C PRO A 65 -6.71 -7.43 -2.13
N TYR A 66 -6.72 -6.12 -1.87
CA TYR A 66 -5.67 -5.44 -1.11
C TYR A 66 -5.98 -5.45 0.37
N LEU A 67 -5.10 -6.02 1.20
CA LEU A 67 -5.25 -6.01 2.65
C LEU A 67 -4.64 -4.73 3.25
N VAL A 68 -5.46 -3.97 3.96
CA VAL A 68 -5.08 -2.81 4.77
C VAL A 68 -5.14 -3.18 6.24
N ARG A 69 -4.06 -2.93 7.00
CA ARG A 69 -4.00 -3.27 8.43
C ARG A 69 -2.93 -2.49 9.19
N ILE A 70 -3.09 -2.40 10.50
CA ILE A 70 -1.98 -2.01 11.39
C ILE A 70 -0.88 -3.09 11.33
N VAL A 71 0.37 -2.65 11.21
CA VAL A 71 1.53 -3.56 11.24
C VAL A 71 1.70 -4.15 12.64
N THR A 72 1.90 -5.46 12.71
CA THR A 72 2.15 -6.21 13.95
C THR A 72 3.53 -6.88 13.87
N PRO A 73 4.41 -6.74 14.88
CA PRO A 73 4.24 -5.95 16.11
C PRO A 73 4.07 -4.45 15.83
N LEU A 74 3.56 -3.68 16.81
CA LEU A 74 3.33 -2.24 16.62
C LEU A 74 4.63 -1.52 16.32
N ILE A 75 4.66 -0.81 15.20
CA ILE A 75 5.81 -0.04 14.73
C ILE A 75 5.43 1.44 14.70
N ASN A 76 6.14 2.26 15.46
CA ASN A 76 5.87 3.70 15.58
C ASN A 76 7.04 4.56 15.09
N THR A 77 8.04 3.95 14.44
CA THR A 77 9.25 4.65 13.99
C THR A 77 9.52 4.34 12.52
N GLU A 78 10.07 5.32 11.81
CA GLU A 78 10.45 5.17 10.40
C GLU A 78 11.43 4.01 10.20
N GLN A 79 12.44 3.91 11.07
CA GLN A 79 13.41 2.81 11.05
C GLN A 79 12.75 1.44 11.22
N GLY A 80 11.77 1.32 12.12
CA GLY A 80 11.02 0.09 12.27
C GLY A 80 10.18 -0.24 11.02
N VAL A 81 9.62 0.76 10.34
CA VAL A 81 8.89 0.53 9.08
C VAL A 81 9.84 0.08 7.97
N ILE A 82 11.04 0.65 7.90
CA ILE A 82 12.11 0.22 6.98
C ILE A 82 12.43 -1.26 7.22
N GLU A 83 12.68 -1.64 8.48
CA GLU A 83 12.96 -3.03 8.85
C GLU A 83 11.79 -3.96 8.51
N TYR A 84 10.55 -3.52 8.74
CA TYR A 84 9.35 -4.26 8.35
C TYR A 84 9.28 -4.51 6.85
N LEU A 85 9.50 -3.48 6.03
CA LEU A 85 9.52 -3.60 4.56
C LEU A 85 10.66 -4.52 4.09
N GLN A 86 11.83 -4.43 4.72
CA GLN A 86 12.97 -5.32 4.43
C GLN A 86 12.74 -6.77 4.84
N SER A 87 11.94 -7.01 5.89
CA SER A 87 11.61 -8.36 6.37
C SER A 87 10.51 -9.06 5.57
N GLN A 88 9.80 -8.35 4.69
CA GLN A 88 8.88 -8.99 3.77
C GLN A 88 9.65 -10.03 2.94
N PRO A 89 9.06 -11.22 2.69
CA PRO A 89 9.76 -12.31 2.03
C PRO A 89 10.42 -11.78 0.75
N ILE A 90 11.74 -11.90 0.71
CA ILE A 90 12.56 -11.42 -0.39
C ILE A 90 12.03 -12.08 -1.66
N ARG A 91 11.37 -11.29 -2.50
CA ARG A 91 10.75 -11.80 -3.73
C ARG A 91 11.78 -12.07 -4.83
N SER A 92 13.06 -11.83 -4.56
CA SER A 92 14.17 -11.96 -5.52
C SER A 92 15.48 -12.28 -4.82
N GLU A 93 16.13 -13.39 -5.20
CA GLU A 93 17.49 -13.77 -4.75
C GLU A 93 18.56 -12.72 -5.08
N LEU A 94 18.23 -11.72 -5.90
CA LEU A 94 19.14 -10.67 -6.36
C LEU A 94 19.13 -9.40 -5.49
N ALA A 95 18.18 -9.28 -4.54
CA ALA A 95 18.03 -8.08 -3.72
C ALA A 95 18.90 -8.15 -2.45
N THR A 96 19.96 -7.34 -2.38
CA THR A 96 20.74 -7.17 -1.15
C THR A 96 20.00 -6.27 -0.16
N SER A 97 20.30 -6.40 1.15
CA SER A 97 19.72 -5.52 2.19
C SER A 97 19.97 -4.04 1.91
N ASP A 98 21.16 -3.70 1.37
CA ASP A 98 21.50 -2.33 1.00
C ASP A 98 20.73 -1.84 -0.23
N ALA A 99 20.53 -2.70 -1.23
CA ALA A 99 19.70 -2.36 -2.40
C ALA A 99 18.24 -2.15 -1.98
N LEU A 100 17.70 -3.02 -1.11
CA LEU A 100 16.37 -2.86 -0.52
C LEU A 100 16.24 -1.54 0.22
N ARG A 101 17.21 -1.20 1.08
CA ARG A 101 17.21 0.07 1.80
C ARG A 101 17.23 1.26 0.85
N ALA A 102 18.04 1.21 -0.21
CA ALA A 102 18.14 2.28 -1.21
C ALA A 102 16.86 2.43 -2.05
N ALA A 103 16.07 1.36 -2.21
CA ALA A 103 14.80 1.40 -2.92
C ALA A 103 13.63 1.90 -2.06
N ILE A 104 13.81 1.99 -0.73
CA ILE A 104 12.82 2.59 0.17
C ILE A 104 12.92 4.11 0.09
N LYS A 105 11.80 4.75 -0.23
CA LYS A 105 11.64 6.20 -0.19
C LYS A 105 10.72 6.59 0.96
N SER A 106 10.98 7.74 1.55
CA SER A 106 10.20 8.33 2.62
C SER A 106 9.75 9.71 2.19
N GLN A 107 8.47 10.03 2.39
CA GLN A 107 7.87 11.31 2.05
C GLN A 107 6.99 11.80 3.19
N ASP A 108 7.16 13.06 3.59
CA ASP A 108 6.36 13.70 4.63
C ASP A 108 5.01 14.20 4.10
N PHE A 109 3.97 14.05 4.91
CA PHE A 109 2.61 14.52 4.70
C PHE A 109 2.04 15.13 5.98
N GLN A 110 0.93 15.85 5.89
CA GLN A 110 0.27 16.46 7.07
C GLN A 110 -0.15 15.44 8.12
N TRP A 111 -0.46 14.20 7.72
CA TRP A 111 -0.89 13.12 8.61
C TRP A 111 0.29 12.28 9.16
N GLY A 112 1.52 12.44 8.66
CA GLY A 112 2.67 11.61 9.02
C GLY A 112 3.64 11.39 7.87
N LYS A 113 4.18 10.17 7.72
CA LYS A 113 5.10 9.81 6.64
C LYS A 113 4.57 8.67 5.79
N LEU A 114 4.79 8.74 4.50
CA LEU A 114 4.63 7.61 3.57
C LEU A 114 6.01 6.97 3.34
N LEU A 115 6.12 5.68 3.62
CA LEU A 115 7.23 4.87 3.16
C LEU A 115 6.79 4.03 1.97
N SER A 116 7.63 3.97 0.93
CA SER A 116 7.35 3.22 -0.29
C SER A 116 8.56 2.39 -0.72
N LEU A 117 8.35 1.12 -1.01
CA LEU A 117 9.36 0.19 -1.54
C LEU A 117 9.04 -0.15 -3.00
N ASP A 118 9.87 0.32 -3.93
CA ASP A 118 9.73 0.06 -5.36
C ASP A 118 10.41 -1.25 -5.74
N TRP A 119 9.61 -2.32 -5.93
CA TRP A 119 10.13 -3.63 -6.31
C TRP A 119 10.60 -3.67 -7.77
N THR A 120 10.05 -2.82 -8.67
CA THR A 120 10.51 -2.74 -10.07
C THR A 120 11.93 -2.21 -10.13
N ALA A 121 12.26 -1.20 -9.32
CA ALA A 121 13.62 -0.67 -9.22
C ALA A 121 14.65 -1.73 -8.77
N LEU A 122 14.21 -2.80 -8.12
CA LEU A 122 15.04 -3.92 -7.68
C LEU A 122 15.10 -5.08 -8.71
N GLY A 123 14.56 -4.87 -9.91
CA GLY A 123 14.56 -5.87 -10.98
C GLY A 123 13.51 -6.99 -10.78
N TYR A 124 12.55 -6.80 -9.87
CA TYR A 124 11.43 -7.73 -9.72
C TYR A 124 10.30 -7.32 -10.67
N ALA A 125 9.81 -8.28 -11.47
CA ALA A 125 8.68 -8.08 -12.36
C ALA A 125 7.66 -9.22 -12.15
N PRO A 126 6.38 -8.90 -11.86
CA PRO A 126 5.80 -7.57 -11.69
C PRO A 126 6.13 -6.95 -10.32
N GLY A 127 6.92 -5.88 -10.31
CA GLY A 127 7.37 -5.19 -9.10
C GLY A 127 6.56 -3.93 -8.82
N GLY A 128 5.41 -4.08 -8.19
CA GLY A 128 4.66 -2.94 -7.69
C GLY A 128 5.45 -2.11 -6.67
N THR A 129 4.87 -0.99 -6.26
CA THR A 129 5.36 -0.27 -5.08
C THR A 129 4.54 -0.68 -3.87
N GLU A 130 5.19 -1.22 -2.84
CA GLU A 130 4.55 -1.44 -1.54
C GLU A 130 4.59 -0.16 -0.72
N TYR A 131 3.48 0.15 -0.05
CA TYR A 131 3.29 1.38 0.71
C TYR A 131 2.96 1.07 2.17
N CYS A 132 3.57 1.86 3.06
CA CYS A 132 3.29 1.84 4.48
C CYS A 132 3.15 3.28 4.99
N LEU A 133 2.06 3.58 5.69
CA LEU A 133 1.82 4.87 6.30
C LEU A 133 2.35 4.83 7.72
N LEU A 134 3.07 5.85 8.15
CA LEU A 134 3.49 6.08 9.53
C LEU A 134 2.83 7.36 10.04
N PRO A 135 1.67 7.28 10.72
CA PRO A 135 1.00 8.43 11.29
C PRO A 135 1.84 9.11 12.37
N ALA A 136 1.77 10.44 12.50
CA ALA A 136 2.61 11.20 13.43
C ALA A 136 2.44 10.83 14.92
N GLY A 137 1.35 10.16 15.29
CA GLY A 137 1.05 9.75 16.66
C GLY A 137 0.45 8.35 16.78
N GLY A 138 0.68 7.47 15.79
CA GLY A 138 0.06 6.15 15.75
C GLY A 138 0.96 5.08 15.13
N PRO A 139 0.55 3.81 15.23
CA PRO A 139 1.28 2.72 14.60
C PRO A 139 1.22 2.77 13.08
N ALA A 140 2.22 2.16 12.46
CA ALA A 140 2.33 2.02 11.03
C ALA A 140 1.17 1.19 10.47
N ILE A 141 0.65 1.62 9.33
CA ILE A 141 -0.45 0.97 8.60
C ILE A 141 0.11 0.49 7.27
N SER A 142 0.09 -0.82 7.04
CA SER A 142 0.38 -1.39 5.73
C SER A 142 -0.87 -1.25 4.85
N VAL A 143 -0.70 -0.69 3.66
CA VAL A 143 -1.72 -0.72 2.59
C VAL A 143 -1.27 -1.62 1.43
N GLY A 144 -0.15 -2.33 1.59
CA GLY A 144 0.42 -3.19 0.57
C GLY A 144 0.66 -2.44 -0.73
N LEU A 145 0.18 -2.98 -1.85
CA LEU A 145 0.30 -2.36 -3.18
C LEU A 145 -0.82 -1.35 -3.49
N LEU A 146 -1.73 -1.08 -2.54
CA LEU A 146 -2.81 -0.13 -2.72
C LEU A 146 -2.26 1.30 -2.62
N ARG A 147 -2.36 2.05 -3.71
CA ARG A 147 -2.01 3.46 -3.73
C ARG A 147 -3.24 4.29 -3.43
N LEU A 148 -3.21 5.13 -2.41
CA LEU A 148 -4.27 6.09 -2.12
C LEU A 148 -3.91 7.46 -2.70
N ASP A 149 -4.89 8.35 -2.77
CA ASP A 149 -4.60 9.76 -2.94
C ASP A 149 -4.04 10.34 -1.63
N TRP A 150 -2.71 10.30 -1.50
CA TRP A 150 -1.96 10.68 -0.30
C TRP A 150 -2.27 12.09 0.21
N ALA A 151 -2.67 13.01 -0.68
CA ALA A 151 -3.02 14.37 -0.31
C ALA A 151 -4.36 14.46 0.43
N THR A 152 -5.23 13.46 0.23
CA THR A 152 -6.57 13.39 0.84
C THR A 152 -6.62 12.48 2.06
N VAL A 153 -5.55 11.71 2.30
CA VAL A 153 -5.46 10.78 3.43
C VAL A 153 -5.59 11.53 4.75
N ARG A 154 -6.41 10.98 5.65
CA ARG A 154 -6.52 11.38 7.05
C ARG A 154 -6.41 10.14 7.91
N VAL A 155 -5.64 10.23 8.98
CA VAL A 155 -5.55 9.19 10.01
C VAL A 155 -6.03 9.79 11.31
N ILE A 156 -7.09 9.23 11.87
CA ILE A 156 -7.72 9.70 13.10
C ILE A 156 -7.77 8.57 14.13
N ALA A 157 -7.78 8.92 15.41
CA ALA A 157 -8.03 7.94 16.46
C ALA A 157 -9.49 7.46 16.36
N ALA A 158 -9.69 6.14 16.48
CA ALA A 158 -11.03 5.58 16.64
C ALA A 158 -11.46 5.72 18.11
N HIS A 159 -12.68 6.21 18.32
CA HIS A 159 -13.29 6.39 19.65
C HIS A 159 -14.12 5.18 20.06
#